data_AF-A7H8P9-F1
#
_entry.id   AF-A7H8P9-F1
#
_cell.length_a   1.000
_cell.length_b   1.000
_cell.length_c   1.000
_cell.angle_alpha   90.00
_cell.angle_beta   90.00
_cell.angle_gamma   90.00
#
_symmetry.space_group_name_H-M   'P 1'
#
loop_
_entity.id
_entity.type
_entity.pdbx_description
1 polymer ?
#
loop_
_entity_poly.entity_id
_entity_poly.type
_entity_poly.pdbx_seq_one_letter_code
_entity_poly.pdbx_strand_id
1 'polypeptide(L)'
;MRPPMPWSVRLAAVAVSLVVALLGVGVILVVRGPERPWAQAAQLGLYAALFGLLLAGILTRRRIAWLWGRFLGFFVFAVALAGVLSNASRLRGVEVAALVLGFAGPMLAVSLAFGRRSAKEWFGLVCPSCGAASSRGDLLLRKVRCPGCGETF
;
A
#
# COMPACT_ATOMS: atom_id res chain seq x y z
N MET A 1 -16.43 17.07 -15.40
CA MET A 1 -16.85 16.34 -14.18
C MET A 1 -15.89 15.19 -13.93
N ARG A 2 -15.38 14.99 -12.71
CA ARG A 2 -14.48 13.86 -12.41
C ARG A 2 -15.32 12.57 -12.36
N PRO A 3 -14.99 11.50 -13.10
CA PRO A 3 -15.74 10.25 -12.99
C PRO A 3 -15.70 9.72 -11.55
N PRO A 4 -16.76 9.06 -11.07
CA PRO A 4 -16.80 8.51 -9.72
C PRO A 4 -15.69 7.47 -9.54
N MET A 5 -15.14 7.39 -8.32
CA MET A 5 -14.08 6.43 -8.02
C MET A 5 -14.58 4.99 -8.21
N PRO A 6 -13.89 4.15 -9.01
CA PRO A 6 -14.32 2.79 -9.29
C PRO A 6 -14.24 1.94 -8.02
N TRP A 7 -15.14 0.96 -7.93
CA TRP A 7 -15.26 0.04 -6.78
C TRP A 7 -13.92 -0.62 -6.40
N SER A 8 -13.12 -1.01 -7.40
CA SER A 8 -11.79 -1.60 -7.16
C SER A 8 -10.85 -0.66 -6.41
N VAL A 9 -10.89 0.65 -6.69
CA VAL A 9 -10.02 1.62 -6.01
C VAL A 9 -10.53 1.90 -4.60
N ARG A 10 -11.85 1.86 -4.38
CA ARG A 10 -12.42 1.94 -3.01
C ARG A 10 -11.99 0.75 -2.17
N LEU A 11 -12.10 -0.47 -2.71
CA LEU A 11 -11.60 -1.69 -2.08
C LEU A 11 -10.11 -1.59 -1.75
N ALA A 12 -9.30 -1.11 -2.71
CA ALA A 12 -7.88 -0.90 -2.48
C ALA A 12 -7.63 0.11 -1.35
N ALA A 13 -8.35 1.23 -1.33
CA ALA A 13 -8.24 2.23 -0.27
C ALA A 13 -8.63 1.64 1.11
N VAL A 14 -9.74 0.91 1.20
CA VAL A 14 -10.16 0.24 2.44
C VAL A 14 -9.12 -0.79 2.90
N ALA A 15 -8.61 -1.60 1.98
CA ALA A 15 -7.61 -2.61 2.31
C ALA A 15 -6.28 -1.98 2.77
N VAL A 16 -5.84 -0.89 2.14
CA VAL A 16 -4.68 -0.10 2.61
C VAL A 16 -4.95 0.47 4.01
N SER A 17 -6.14 1.03 4.26
CA SER A 17 -6.51 1.54 5.59
C SER A 17 -6.46 0.44 6.65
N LEU A 18 -6.92 -0.77 6.33
CA LEU A 18 -6.84 -1.93 7.22
C LEU A 18 -5.39 -2.32 7.51
N VAL A 19 -4.52 -2.35 6.50
CA VAL A 19 -3.08 -2.61 6.70
C VAL A 19 -2.49 -1.59 7.67
N VAL A 20 -2.74 -0.29 7.45
CA VAL A 20 -2.22 0.79 8.32
C VAL A 20 -2.79 0.72 9.74
N ALA A 21 -4.07 0.39 9.89
CA ALA A 21 -4.67 0.21 11.21
C ALA A 21 -4.02 -0.97 11.95
N LEU A 22 -3.84 -2.11 11.28
CA LEU A 22 -3.18 -3.30 11.84
C LEU A 22 -1.72 -3.01 12.23
N LEU A 23 -1.02 -2.15 11.48
CA LEU A 23 0.32 -1.68 11.84
C LEU A 23 0.32 -0.82 13.09
N GLY A 24 -0.61 0.13 13.18
CA GLY A 24 -0.76 0.96 14.37
C GLY A 24 -0.96 0.10 15.61
N VAL A 25 -1.84 -0.90 15.52
CA VAL A 25 -2.07 -1.88 16.58
C VAL A 25 -0.80 -2.69 16.87
N GLY A 26 -0.10 -3.19 15.85
CA GLY A 26 1.15 -3.93 16.00
C GLY A 26 2.24 -3.12 16.72
N VAL A 27 2.42 -1.85 16.37
CA VAL A 27 3.35 -0.94 17.03
C VAL A 27 2.97 -0.73 18.49
N ILE A 28 1.68 -0.51 18.78
CA ILE A 28 1.19 -0.35 20.15
C ILE A 28 1.43 -1.61 20.98
N LEU A 29 1.23 -2.80 20.40
CA LEU A 29 1.38 -4.09 21.09
C LEU A 29 2.84 -4.50 21.28
N VAL A 30 3.69 -4.35 20.26
CA VAL A 30 5.11 -4.77 20.28
C VAL A 30 5.96 -3.79 21.09
N VAL A 31 5.66 -2.50 21.04
CA VAL A 31 6.42 -1.46 21.76
C VAL A 31 5.79 -1.17 23.13
N ARG A 32 5.16 -2.14 23.81
CA ARG A 32 4.73 -2.01 25.22
C ARG A 32 5.90 -1.96 26.22
N GLY A 33 6.89 -1.12 25.95
CA GLY A 33 7.97 -0.77 26.86
C GLY A 33 7.89 0.72 27.21
N PRO A 34 7.91 1.11 28.49
CA PRO A 34 7.80 2.51 28.92
C PRO A 34 8.99 3.39 28.51
N GLU A 35 9.99 2.85 27.80
CA GLU A 35 11.31 3.45 27.76
C GLU A 35 11.46 4.59 26.74
N ARG A 36 10.57 4.72 25.73
CA ARG A 36 10.64 5.81 24.71
C ARG A 36 9.26 6.20 24.13
N PRO A 37 8.38 6.86 24.88
CA PRO A 37 7.05 7.29 24.40
C PRO A 37 7.14 8.24 23.19
N TRP A 38 8.19 9.07 23.12
CA TRP A 38 8.42 9.97 21.98
C TRP A 38 8.74 9.21 20.69
N ALA A 39 9.45 8.08 20.77
CA ALA A 39 9.79 7.27 19.59
C ALA A 39 8.55 6.58 19.02
N GLN A 40 7.65 6.11 19.89
CA GLN A 40 6.35 5.57 19.50
C GLN A 40 5.48 6.63 18.82
N ALA A 41 5.39 7.83 19.41
CA ALA A 41 4.63 8.94 18.85
C ALA A 41 5.19 9.37 17.48
N ALA A 42 6.53 9.47 17.35
CA ALA A 42 7.18 9.79 16.08
C ALA A 42 6.91 8.72 15.02
N GLN A 43 6.95 7.44 15.39
CA GLN A 43 6.71 6.34 14.46
C GLN A 43 5.24 6.25 14.01
N LEU A 44 4.29 6.41 14.94
CA LEU A 44 2.85 6.51 14.61
C LEU A 44 2.57 7.74 13.73
N GLY A 45 3.18 8.88 14.04
CA GLY A 45 3.09 10.10 13.24
C GLY A 45 3.63 9.91 11.82
N LEU A 46 4.77 9.23 11.67
CA LEU A 46 5.34 8.89 10.37
C LEU A 46 4.40 7.98 9.56
N TYR A 47 3.84 6.94 10.18
CA TYR A 47 2.88 6.06 9.50
C TYR A 47 1.61 6.80 9.09
N ALA A 48 1.07 7.66 9.96
CA ALA A 48 -0.09 8.49 9.65
C ALA A 48 0.20 9.46 8.49
N ALA A 49 1.38 10.09 8.47
CA ALA A 49 1.79 11.00 7.40
C ALA A 49 1.95 10.26 6.05
N LEU A 50 2.65 9.11 6.04
CA LEU A 50 2.81 8.29 4.84
C LEU A 50 1.46 7.78 4.31
N PHE A 51 0.56 7.37 5.20
CA PHE A 51 -0.77 6.95 4.84
C PHE A 51 -1.61 8.10 4.28
N GLY A 52 -1.57 9.28 4.90
CA GLY A 52 -2.23 10.48 4.41
C GLY A 52 -1.75 10.86 3.01
N LEU A 53 -0.43 10.79 2.78
CA LEU A 53 0.16 11.05 1.47
C LEU A 53 -0.30 10.02 0.42
N LEU A 54 -0.37 8.75 0.80
CA LEU A 54 -0.83 7.68 -0.09
C LEU A 54 -2.31 7.86 -0.46
N LEU A 55 -3.18 8.12 0.52
CA LEU A 55 -4.60 8.40 0.30
C LEU A 55 -4.80 9.64 -0.57
N ALA A 56 -4.10 10.73 -0.27
CA ALA A 56 -4.13 11.93 -1.10
C ALA A 56 -3.70 11.64 -2.55
N GLY A 57 -2.67 10.81 -2.73
CA GLY A 57 -2.24 10.34 -4.03
C GLY A 57 -3.29 9.51 -4.78
N ILE A 58 -4.00 8.60 -4.08
CA ILE A 58 -5.09 7.78 -4.64
C ILE A 58 -6.27 8.67 -5.08
N LEU A 59 -6.64 9.64 -4.24
CA LEU A 59 -7.73 10.58 -4.51
C LEU A 59 -7.40 11.53 -5.67
N THR A 60 -6.12 11.92 -5.80
CA THR A 60 -5.63 12.78 -6.89
C THR A 60 -5.23 12.01 -8.15
N ARG A 61 -5.46 10.69 -8.20
CA ARG A 61 -5.17 9.81 -9.36
C ARG A 61 -3.70 9.80 -9.78
N ARG A 62 -2.78 10.09 -8.86
CA ARG A 62 -1.35 10.12 -9.16
C ARG A 62 -0.87 8.70 -9.46
N ARG A 63 -0.21 8.48 -10.60
CA ARG A 63 0.39 7.18 -10.98
C ARG A 63 1.35 6.65 -9.92
N ILE A 64 2.09 7.55 -9.26
CA ILE A 64 2.99 7.20 -8.16
C ILE A 64 2.23 6.53 -7.00
N ALA A 65 1.01 6.97 -6.71
CA ALA A 65 0.21 6.39 -5.63
C ALA A 65 -0.28 4.97 -5.94
N TRP A 66 -0.40 4.60 -7.22
CA TRP A 66 -0.67 3.22 -7.62
C TRP A 66 0.55 2.32 -7.37
N LEU A 67 1.76 2.80 -7.71
CA LEU A 67 3.01 2.07 -7.48
C LEU A 67 3.26 1.90 -5.99
N TRP A 68 3.27 3.00 -5.24
CA TRP A 68 3.43 2.96 -3.80
C TRP A 68 2.26 2.24 -3.13
N GLY A 69 1.03 2.28 -3.64
CA GLY A 69 -0.07 1.48 -3.11
C GLY A 69 0.22 -0.02 -3.14
N ARG A 70 0.91 -0.51 -4.18
CA ARG A 70 1.40 -1.90 -4.25
C ARG A 70 2.62 -2.13 -3.35
N PHE A 71 3.65 -1.30 -3.47
CA PHE A 71 4.95 -1.55 -2.84
C PHE A 71 5.03 -1.12 -1.38
N LEU A 72 4.36 -0.03 -1.00
CA LEU A 72 4.35 0.46 0.38
C LEU A 72 3.75 -0.60 1.31
N GLY A 73 2.68 -1.28 0.90
CA GLY A 73 2.14 -2.38 1.71
C GLY A 73 3.17 -3.49 1.94
N PHE A 74 3.93 -3.91 0.90
CA PHE A 74 4.99 -4.91 1.05
C PHE A 74 6.14 -4.42 1.92
N PHE A 75 6.59 -3.18 1.70
CA PHE A 75 7.66 -2.57 2.47
C PHE A 75 7.29 -2.50 3.95
N VAL A 76 6.06 -2.06 4.23
CA VAL A 76 5.59 -1.89 5.59
C VAL A 76 5.31 -3.25 6.24
N PHE A 77 4.80 -4.24 5.50
CA PHE A 77 4.74 -5.63 5.98
C PHE A 77 6.13 -6.17 6.31
N ALA A 78 7.14 -5.94 5.47
CA ALA A 78 8.51 -6.38 5.72
C ALA A 78 9.11 -5.73 6.97
N VAL A 79 8.87 -4.43 7.19
CA VAL A 79 9.31 -3.72 8.40
C VAL A 79 8.60 -4.26 9.65
N ALA A 80 7.29 -4.48 9.57
CA ALA A 80 6.53 -5.07 10.67
C ALA A 80 7.00 -6.49 10.99
N LEU A 81 7.23 -7.31 9.97
CA LEU A 81 7.76 -8.66 10.11
C LEU A 81 9.15 -8.66 10.72
N ALA A 82 10.04 -7.75 10.29
CA ALA A 82 11.37 -7.60 10.89
C ALA A 82 11.29 -7.20 12.37
N GLY A 83 10.37 -6.31 12.74
CA GLY A 83 10.12 -5.92 14.13
C GLY A 83 9.53 -7.05 14.99
N VAL A 84 8.71 -7.92 14.40
CA VAL A 84 8.20 -9.13 15.04
C VAL A 84 9.31 -10.16 15.23
N LEU A 85 10.11 -10.41 14.19
CA LEU A 85 11.22 -11.37 14.22
C LEU A 85 12.32 -10.94 15.21
N SER A 86 12.62 -9.65 15.33
CA SER A 86 13.58 -9.14 16.31
C SER A 86 13.12 -9.32 17.76
N ASN A 87 11.80 -9.49 17.98
CA ASN A 87 11.20 -9.77 19.28
C ASN A 87 10.63 -11.19 19.37
N ALA A 88 11.02 -12.11 18.47
CA ALA A 88 10.44 -13.44 18.37
C ALA A 88 10.55 -14.27 19.66
N SER A 89 11.55 -13.99 20.52
CA SER A 89 11.69 -14.63 21.83
C SER A 89 10.59 -14.26 22.83
N ARG A 90 9.85 -13.17 22.59
CA ARG A 90 8.77 -12.68 23.47
C ARG A 90 7.36 -12.96 22.94
N LEU A 91 7.24 -13.41 21.69
CA LEU A 91 5.95 -13.62 21.02
C LEU A 91 5.63 -15.12 20.95
N ARG A 92 4.36 -15.48 21.19
CA ARG A 92 3.89 -16.85 20.98
C ARG A 92 3.74 -17.11 19.48
N GLY A 93 4.01 -18.33 19.02
CA GLY A 93 3.90 -18.68 17.58
C GLY A 93 2.52 -18.37 16.97
N VAL A 94 1.46 -18.42 17.80
CA VAL A 94 0.08 -18.06 17.41
C VAL A 94 -0.06 -16.56 17.11
N GLU A 95 0.63 -15.69 17.85
CA GLU A 95 0.61 -14.23 17.65
C GLU A 95 1.31 -13.85 16.35
N VAL A 96 2.45 -14.49 16.06
CA VAL A 96 3.16 -14.34 14.79
C VAL A 96 2.30 -14.79 13.62
N ALA A 97 1.63 -15.94 13.73
CA ALA A 97 0.72 -16.44 12.71
C ALA A 97 -0.47 -15.50 12.48
N ALA A 98 -1.08 -14.98 13.56
CA ALA A 98 -2.19 -14.02 13.48
C ALA A 98 -1.76 -12.70 12.81
N LEU A 99 -0.57 -12.20 13.11
CA LEU A 99 0.02 -11.04 12.44
C LEU A 99 0.26 -11.32 10.95
N VAL A 100 0.94 -12.40 10.60
CA VAL A 100 1.24 -12.72 9.20
C VAL A 100 -0.05 -12.90 8.39
N LEU A 101 -1.01 -13.67 8.89
CA LEU A 101 -2.31 -13.89 8.22
C LEU A 101 -3.15 -12.61 8.16
N GLY A 102 -3.14 -11.82 9.24
CA GLY A 102 -3.85 -10.54 9.33
C GLY A 102 -3.35 -9.51 8.31
N PHE A 103 -2.07 -9.56 7.94
CA PHE A 103 -1.49 -8.70 6.89
C PHE A 103 -1.61 -9.28 5.49
N ALA A 104 -1.48 -10.60 5.33
CA ALA A 104 -1.50 -11.26 4.03
C ALA A 104 -2.82 -11.03 3.29
N GLY A 105 -3.96 -11.14 3.98
CA GLY A 105 -5.28 -10.94 3.39
C GLY A 105 -5.47 -9.54 2.78
N PRO A 106 -5.30 -8.46 3.55
CA PRO A 106 -5.36 -7.09 3.05
C PRO A 106 -4.32 -6.81 1.96
N MET A 107 -3.09 -7.32 2.07
CA MET A 107 -2.06 -7.19 1.02
C MET A 107 -2.47 -7.83 -0.30
N LEU A 108 -3.05 -9.03 -0.25
CA LEU A 108 -3.61 -9.70 -1.42
C LEU A 108 -4.77 -8.90 -1.99
N ALA A 109 -5.68 -8.40 -1.15
CA ALA A 109 -6.79 -7.57 -1.59
C ALA A 109 -6.32 -6.29 -2.30
N VAL A 110 -5.32 -5.59 -1.75
CA VAL A 110 -4.69 -4.41 -2.38
C VAL A 110 -4.07 -4.77 -3.73
N SER A 111 -3.29 -5.85 -3.78
CA SER A 111 -2.60 -6.29 -5.00
C SER A 111 -3.57 -6.67 -6.12
N LEU A 112 -4.63 -7.41 -5.79
CA LEU A 112 -5.69 -7.80 -6.72
C LEU A 112 -6.51 -6.59 -7.16
N ALA A 113 -6.89 -5.70 -6.22
CA ALA A 113 -7.70 -4.53 -6.51
C ALA A 113 -6.98 -3.53 -7.42
N PHE A 114 -5.70 -3.24 -7.17
CA PHE A 114 -4.88 -2.40 -8.04
C PHE A 114 -4.47 -3.08 -9.35
N GLY A 115 -4.50 -4.41 -9.41
CA GLY A 115 -4.23 -5.18 -10.62
C GLY A 115 -5.34 -5.06 -11.68
N ARG A 116 -6.58 -4.74 -11.27
CA ARG A 116 -7.73 -4.65 -12.18
C ARG A 116 -7.58 -3.52 -13.20
N ARG A 117 -8.09 -3.75 -14.41
CA ARG A 117 -8.11 -2.77 -15.50
C ARG A 117 -8.79 -1.46 -15.08
N SER A 118 -9.89 -1.53 -14.34
CA SER A 118 -10.60 -0.36 -13.80
C SER A 118 -9.73 0.52 -12.89
N ALA A 119 -8.85 -0.07 -12.09
CA ALA A 119 -7.88 0.68 -11.29
C ALA A 119 -6.80 1.30 -12.19
N LYS A 120 -6.27 0.53 -13.15
CA LYS A 120 -5.28 1.05 -14.11
C LYS A 120 -5.82 2.22 -14.92
N GLU A 121 -7.07 2.19 -15.35
CA GLU A 121 -7.75 3.30 -16.03
C GLU A 121 -7.87 4.53 -15.12
N TRP A 122 -8.25 4.34 -13.85
CA TRP A 122 -8.31 5.43 -12.86
C TRP A 122 -6.98 6.16 -12.70
N PHE A 123 -5.87 5.44 -12.72
CA PHE A 123 -4.52 6.00 -12.61
C PHE A 123 -3.91 6.41 -13.96
N GLY A 124 -4.65 6.30 -15.07
CA GLY A 124 -4.14 6.66 -16.40
C GLY A 124 -2.97 5.77 -16.85
N LEU A 125 -3.05 4.47 -16.54
CA LEU A 125 -2.09 3.43 -16.92
C LEU A 125 -2.54 2.60 -18.13
N VAL A 126 -3.68 2.97 -18.72
CA VAL A 126 -4.16 2.40 -19.99
C VAL A 126 -3.78 3.35 -21.11
N CYS A 127 -3.14 2.81 -22.13
CA CYS A 127 -2.70 3.60 -23.27
C CYS A 127 -3.93 4.10 -24.07
N PRO A 128 -3.96 5.40 -24.43
CA PRO A 128 -5.08 5.97 -25.18
C PRO A 128 -5.17 5.42 -26.61
N SER A 129 -4.05 5.05 -27.23
CA SER A 129 -3.99 4.60 -28.63
C SER A 129 -4.31 3.11 -28.77
N CYS A 130 -3.60 2.27 -28.01
CA CYS A 130 -3.66 0.80 -28.13
C CYS A 130 -4.70 0.17 -27.16
N GLY A 131 -5.19 0.91 -26.16
CA GLY A 131 -6.05 0.39 -25.08
C GLY A 131 -5.37 -0.63 -24.15
N ALA A 132 -4.08 -0.93 -24.37
CA ALA A 132 -3.35 -1.89 -23.56
C ALA A 132 -3.00 -1.29 -22.20
N ALA A 133 -3.18 -2.10 -21.16
CA ALA A 133 -2.87 -1.71 -19.80
C ALA A 133 -1.38 -1.93 -19.50
N SER A 134 -0.65 -0.87 -19.19
CA SER A 134 0.75 -0.95 -18.80
C SER A 134 0.90 -0.85 -17.29
N SER A 135 2.00 -1.39 -16.80
CA SER A 135 2.48 -1.22 -15.43
C SER A 135 3.98 -0.91 -15.40
N ARG A 136 4.58 -0.72 -16.58
CA ARG A 136 6.01 -0.50 -16.77
C ARG A 136 6.23 0.95 -17.19
N GLY A 137 6.92 1.70 -16.33
CA GLY A 137 7.29 3.09 -16.56
C GLY A 137 8.59 3.43 -15.85
N ASP A 138 8.96 4.70 -15.87
CA ASP A 138 10.03 5.22 -15.04
C ASP A 138 9.70 5.10 -13.53
N LEU A 139 10.71 5.29 -12.68
CA LEU A 139 10.60 5.15 -11.22
C LEU A 139 9.47 6.00 -10.59
N LEU A 140 9.09 7.09 -11.25
CA LEU A 140 8.02 8.01 -10.81
C LEU A 140 6.70 7.83 -11.59
N LEU A 141 6.64 6.91 -12.56
CA LEU A 141 5.59 6.75 -13.56
C LEU A 141 5.16 8.07 -14.24
N ARG A 142 6.10 9.00 -14.44
CA ARG A 142 5.86 10.18 -15.28
C ARG A 142 5.70 9.77 -16.74
N LYS A 143 6.41 8.71 -17.17
CA LYS A 143 6.33 8.15 -18.52
C LYS A 143 6.13 6.64 -18.44
N VAL A 144 5.06 6.16 -19.06
CA VAL A 144 4.68 4.75 -19.10
C VAL A 144 4.72 4.29 -20.54
N ARG A 145 5.38 3.16 -20.83
CA ARG A 145 5.48 2.63 -22.20
C ARG A 145 4.33 1.63 -22.44
N CYS A 146 3.52 1.80 -23.50
CA CYS A 146 2.51 0.80 -23.90
C CYS A 146 3.25 -0.48 -24.34
N PRO A 147 2.91 -1.66 -23.78
CA PRO A 147 3.50 -2.92 -24.21
C PRO A 147 3.03 -3.38 -25.60
N GLY A 148 1.89 -2.86 -26.08
CA GLY A 148 1.34 -3.15 -27.41
C GLY A 148 1.96 -2.29 -28.52
N CYS A 149 1.76 -0.97 -28.49
CA CYS A 149 2.23 -0.04 -29.53
C CYS A 149 3.59 0.62 -29.24
N GLY A 150 4.17 0.44 -28.04
CA GLY A 150 5.48 1.02 -27.69
C GLY A 150 5.49 2.51 -27.37
N GLU A 151 4.36 3.21 -27.52
CA GLU A 151 4.20 4.63 -27.22
C GLU A 151 4.38 4.95 -25.73
N THR A 152 4.95 6.11 -25.43
CA THR A 152 5.12 6.61 -24.06
C THR A 152 4.07 7.67 -23.72
N PHE A 153 3.37 7.51 -22.60
CA PHE A 153 2.30 8.40 -22.15
C PHE A 153 2.26 8.56 -20.63
#